data_AF-A0A661PDB7-F1
#
_entry.id   AF-A0A661PDB7-F1
#
_cell.length_a   1.000
_cell.length_b   1.000
_cell.length_c   1.000
_cell.angle_alpha   90.00
_cell.angle_beta   90.00
_cell.angle_gamma   90.00
#
_symmetry.space_group_name_H-M   'P 1'
#
loop_
_entity.id
_entity.type
_entity.pdbx_description
1 polymer ?
#
loop_
_entity_poly.entity_id
_entity_poly.type
_entity_poly.pdbx_seq_one_letter_code
_entity_poly.pdbx_strand_id
1 'polypeptide(L)'
;MTSADLDRASQPAGTAIHVPSRAERLAELRGMMGEPDRSVVQMTVGIRRNTARHYERFVMPLIQTHWPAVLSQPFGTKLRLAACNLYASAPYTVLFCAPNRPLAIKLVTDVANRLALPFPILGYGSRAAMEVLGRVALSSEHRRIILVAAFIATIDHALDHCMTDPPAERGRKLRGLLDGTFEPDTPELKLTGALRLAMAHRLASWEQAPFEGAMTKLKAWIDSEVAGMTGVVDPTGLGHRVAGVEGTIDGLLFPVHRYAGEGARRWMYDVSMFIQMMDDYLDLETDIEEGRNTPVRSGEWTFDTIARLWQQSVAGIEALTRTGGLTAPHYVRFVRQAFVLMMCEVLEGMASGIAD
;
A
#
# COMPACT_ATOMS: atom_id res chain seq x y z
N MET A 1 -54.38 -27.85 15.81
CA MET A 1 -53.12 -27.17 16.16
C MET A 1 -52.07 -28.25 16.29
N THR A 2 -51.17 -28.33 15.32
CA THR A 2 -50.13 -29.37 15.27
C THR A 2 -48.90 -28.90 16.05
N SER A 3 -48.09 -29.84 16.51
CA SER A 3 -46.82 -29.60 17.22
C SER A 3 -45.83 -28.69 16.47
N ALA A 4 -46.04 -28.47 15.16
CA ALA A 4 -45.23 -27.59 14.33
C ALA A 4 -45.55 -26.08 14.52
N ASP A 5 -46.68 -25.75 15.13
CA ASP A 5 -47.09 -24.35 15.36
C ASP A 5 -46.52 -23.75 16.66
N LEU A 6 -45.94 -24.59 17.55
CA LEU A 6 -45.38 -24.16 18.83
C LEU A 6 -43.86 -23.90 18.80
N ASP A 7 -43.15 -24.38 17.78
CA ASP A 7 -41.69 -24.16 17.63
C ASP A 7 -41.32 -22.84 16.93
N ARG A 8 -42.31 -22.04 16.50
CA ARG A 8 -42.09 -20.70 15.92
C ARG A 8 -42.12 -19.55 16.92
N ALA A 9 -42.35 -19.84 18.21
CA ALA A 9 -42.56 -18.81 19.22
C ALA A 9 -41.45 -18.80 20.29
N SER A 10 -40.17 -18.94 19.93
CA SER A 10 -39.04 -18.78 20.87
C SER A 10 -37.67 -18.55 20.21
N GLN A 11 -37.59 -17.97 19.02
CA GLN A 11 -36.31 -17.37 18.61
C GLN A 11 -36.28 -15.94 19.15
N PRO A 12 -35.38 -15.60 20.10
CA PRO A 12 -35.19 -14.21 20.46
C PRO A 12 -34.89 -13.45 19.17
N ALA A 13 -35.65 -12.39 18.91
CA ALA A 13 -35.37 -11.46 17.82
C ALA A 13 -33.89 -11.09 17.93
N GLY A 14 -33.07 -11.62 17.01
CA GLY A 14 -31.65 -11.37 16.99
C GLY A 14 -31.48 -9.87 17.05
N THR A 15 -30.80 -9.39 18.09
CA THR A 15 -30.45 -7.98 18.19
C THR A 15 -29.70 -7.69 16.91
N ALA A 16 -30.33 -6.93 15.99
CA ALA A 16 -29.73 -6.61 14.72
C ALA A 16 -28.37 -6.01 15.06
N ILE A 17 -27.29 -6.69 14.69
CA ILE A 17 -25.94 -6.20 14.92
C ILE A 17 -25.89 -4.87 14.19
N HIS A 18 -25.82 -3.79 14.96
CA HIS A 18 -25.74 -2.46 14.39
C HIS A 18 -24.36 -2.35 13.75
N VAL A 19 -24.32 -2.44 12.43
CA VAL A 19 -23.15 -2.13 11.63
C VAL A 19 -23.12 -0.61 11.47
N PRO A 20 -22.10 0.10 12.00
CA PRO A 20 -22.00 1.55 11.82
C PRO A 20 -21.96 1.87 10.33
N SER A 21 -22.60 2.94 9.88
CA SER A 21 -22.57 3.35 8.47
C SER A 21 -21.16 3.67 7.99
N ARG A 22 -20.88 3.60 6.67
CA ARG A 22 -19.59 4.06 6.11
C ARG A 22 -19.19 5.47 6.58
N ALA A 23 -20.14 6.38 6.74
CA ALA A 23 -19.89 7.73 7.22
C ALA A 23 -19.44 7.76 8.69
N GLU A 24 -20.04 6.94 9.55
CA GLU A 24 -19.64 6.77 10.95
C GLU A 24 -18.26 6.12 11.04
N ARG A 25 -18.01 5.03 10.29
CA ARG A 25 -16.70 4.36 10.22
C ARG A 25 -15.59 5.32 9.78
N LEU A 26 -15.87 6.16 8.80
CA LEU A 26 -14.94 7.20 8.34
C LEU A 26 -14.70 8.28 9.40
N ALA A 27 -15.73 8.69 10.14
CA ALA A 27 -15.58 9.65 11.24
C ALA A 27 -14.73 9.08 12.38
N GLU A 28 -14.90 7.80 12.71
CA GLU A 28 -14.08 7.08 13.69
C GLU A 28 -12.61 7.04 13.27
N LEU A 29 -12.32 6.64 12.02
CA LEU A 29 -10.95 6.63 11.48
C LEU A 29 -10.31 8.03 11.50
N ARG A 30 -11.05 9.07 11.08
CA ARG A 30 -10.58 10.47 11.17
C ARG A 30 -10.30 10.90 12.61
N GLY A 31 -11.19 10.56 13.55
CA GLY A 31 -11.01 10.84 14.96
C GLY A 31 -9.78 10.16 15.56
N MET A 32 -9.53 8.91 15.20
CA MET A 32 -8.37 8.13 15.61
C MET A 32 -7.05 8.68 15.06
N MET A 33 -7.03 9.08 13.78
CA MET A 33 -5.82 9.58 13.12
C MET A 33 -5.50 11.03 13.52
N GLY A 34 -6.54 11.80 13.87
CA GLY A 34 -6.44 13.20 14.29
C GLY A 34 -6.13 14.15 13.13
N GLU A 35 -5.92 15.43 13.46
CA GLU A 35 -5.54 16.44 12.48
C GLU A 35 -4.03 16.42 12.21
N PRO A 36 -3.59 16.27 10.95
CA PRO A 36 -2.18 16.29 10.62
C PRO A 36 -1.62 17.72 10.66
N ASP A 37 -0.40 17.88 11.18
CA ASP A 37 0.32 19.15 11.15
C ASP A 37 0.71 19.52 9.71
N ARG A 38 -0.03 20.45 9.10
CA ARG A 38 0.18 20.86 7.69
C ARG A 38 1.52 21.56 7.45
N SER A 39 2.26 21.95 8.48
CA SER A 39 3.58 22.59 8.30
C SER A 39 4.65 21.65 7.72
N VAL A 40 4.42 20.32 7.74
CA VAL A 40 5.32 19.31 7.15
C VAL A 40 5.03 19.01 5.67
N VAL A 41 4.00 19.63 5.08
CA VAL A 41 3.47 19.29 3.74
C VAL A 41 4.51 19.34 2.62
N GLN A 42 5.55 20.17 2.76
CA GLN A 42 6.57 20.29 1.71
C GLN A 42 7.34 18.98 1.50
N MET A 43 7.51 18.15 2.53
CA MET A 43 8.11 16.82 2.37
C MET A 43 7.24 15.92 1.49
N THR A 44 5.93 15.86 1.75
CA THR A 44 4.99 15.02 0.99
C THR A 44 4.85 15.51 -0.45
N VAL A 45 4.82 16.84 -0.65
CA VAL A 45 4.88 17.47 -1.98
C VAL A 45 6.15 17.07 -2.74
N GLY A 46 7.31 17.05 -2.08
CA GLY A 46 8.57 16.64 -2.70
C GLY A 46 8.55 15.19 -3.17
N ILE A 47 8.05 14.29 -2.33
CA ILE A 47 7.88 12.87 -2.67
C ILE A 47 6.93 12.71 -3.87
N ARG A 48 5.73 13.32 -3.79
CA ARG A 48 4.69 13.21 -4.82
C ARG A 48 5.08 13.79 -6.16
N ARG A 49 5.79 14.93 -6.15
CA ARG A 49 6.28 15.54 -7.38
C ARG A 49 7.31 14.63 -8.06
N ASN A 50 8.15 13.96 -7.28
CA ASN A 50 9.10 13.00 -7.81
C ASN A 50 8.40 11.75 -8.35
N THR A 51 7.46 11.17 -7.61
CA THR A 51 6.69 9.99 -8.07
C THR A 51 5.90 10.29 -9.34
N ALA A 52 5.18 11.41 -9.39
CA ALA A 52 4.44 11.83 -10.58
C ALA A 52 5.36 11.99 -11.79
N ARG A 53 6.53 12.64 -11.65
CA ARG A 53 7.49 12.77 -12.75
C ARG A 53 7.95 11.42 -13.29
N HIS A 54 8.19 10.46 -12.39
CA HIS A 54 8.62 9.11 -12.78
C HIS A 54 7.47 8.26 -13.33
N TYR A 55 6.24 8.48 -12.88
CA TYR A 55 5.04 7.87 -13.43
C TYR A 55 4.84 8.28 -14.89
N GLU A 56 4.88 9.58 -15.17
CA GLU A 56 4.79 10.11 -16.55
C GLU A 56 5.92 9.57 -17.43
N ARG A 57 7.13 9.41 -16.88
CA ARG A 57 8.29 8.95 -17.64
C ARG A 57 8.29 7.44 -17.93
N PHE A 58 7.82 6.62 -16.99
CA PHE A 58 8.05 5.17 -17.03
C PHE A 58 6.78 4.32 -17.06
N VAL A 59 5.67 4.81 -16.51
CA VAL A 59 4.40 4.09 -16.45
C VAL A 59 3.47 4.53 -17.58
N MET A 60 3.35 5.85 -17.81
CA MET A 60 2.47 6.40 -18.83
C MET A 60 2.72 5.83 -20.25
N PRO A 61 3.98 5.65 -20.71
CA PRO A 61 4.21 5.03 -22.02
C PRO A 61 3.72 3.59 -22.10
N LEU A 62 3.77 2.83 -21.00
CA LEU A 62 3.25 1.46 -20.94
C LEU A 62 1.72 1.46 -20.99
N ILE A 63 1.07 2.38 -20.26
CA ILE A 63 -0.38 2.58 -20.33
C ILE A 63 -0.81 2.90 -21.76
N GLN A 64 -0.19 3.90 -22.38
CA GLN A 64 -0.52 4.33 -23.74
C GLN A 64 -0.35 3.21 -24.79
N THR A 65 0.61 2.31 -24.57
CA THR A 65 0.89 1.19 -25.47
C THR A 65 -0.05 0.01 -25.26
N HIS A 66 -0.32 -0.36 -23.99
CA HIS A 66 -0.94 -1.64 -23.67
C HIS A 66 -2.42 -1.51 -23.24
N TRP A 67 -2.81 -0.38 -22.64
CA TRP A 67 -4.18 -0.15 -22.18
C TRP A 67 -4.56 1.35 -22.19
N PRO A 68 -4.54 2.03 -23.37
CA PRO A 68 -4.78 3.48 -23.44
C PRO A 68 -6.17 3.90 -22.95
N ALA A 69 -7.18 3.03 -23.10
CA ALA A 69 -8.55 3.29 -22.68
C ALA A 69 -8.70 3.52 -21.16
N VAL A 70 -7.77 2.99 -20.35
CA VAL A 70 -7.79 3.15 -18.89
C VAL A 70 -7.75 4.62 -18.46
N LEU A 71 -7.15 5.50 -19.28
CA LEU A 71 -7.02 6.93 -18.99
C LEU A 71 -8.36 7.66 -18.92
N SER A 72 -9.39 7.13 -19.60
CA SER A 72 -10.76 7.64 -19.54
C SER A 72 -11.64 6.93 -18.50
N GLN A 73 -11.12 5.91 -17.82
CA GLN A 73 -11.85 5.14 -16.82
C GLN A 73 -11.58 5.69 -15.41
N PRO A 74 -12.51 5.49 -14.45
CA PRO A 74 -12.25 5.79 -13.04
C PRO A 74 -10.95 5.14 -12.54
N PHE A 75 -10.67 3.91 -12.98
CA PHE A 75 -9.44 3.21 -12.62
C PHE A 75 -8.16 3.94 -13.07
N GLY A 76 -8.16 4.69 -14.18
CA GLY A 76 -6.98 5.47 -14.56
C GLY A 76 -6.59 6.52 -13.51
N THR A 77 -7.58 7.10 -12.82
CA THR A 77 -7.37 8.02 -11.70
C THR A 77 -6.91 7.26 -10.45
N LYS A 78 -7.57 6.13 -10.14
CA LYS A 78 -7.20 5.22 -9.03
C LYS A 78 -5.76 4.73 -9.16
N LEU A 79 -5.36 4.24 -10.33
CA LEU A 79 -4.01 3.77 -10.64
C LEU A 79 -2.95 4.84 -10.37
N ARG A 80 -3.18 6.08 -10.83
CA ARG A 80 -2.26 7.19 -10.57
C ARG A 80 -2.16 7.50 -9.07
N LEU A 81 -3.29 7.55 -8.37
CA LEU A 81 -3.32 7.82 -6.93
C LEU A 81 -2.62 6.72 -6.15
N ALA A 82 -2.98 5.46 -6.38
CA ALA A 82 -2.39 4.29 -5.73
C ALA A 82 -0.88 4.21 -6.00
N ALA A 83 -0.45 4.36 -7.26
CA ALA A 83 0.97 4.29 -7.59
C ALA A 83 1.77 5.47 -7.01
N CYS A 84 1.29 6.72 -7.15
CA CYS A 84 2.08 7.90 -6.82
C CYS A 84 1.98 8.34 -5.35
N ASN A 85 0.82 8.14 -4.71
CA ASN A 85 0.52 8.68 -3.39
C ASN A 85 0.50 7.62 -2.30
N LEU A 86 0.06 6.40 -2.60
CA LEU A 86 -0.01 5.30 -1.65
C LEU A 86 1.30 4.49 -1.67
N TYR A 87 1.47 3.64 -2.69
CA TYR A 87 2.52 2.62 -2.70
C TYR A 87 3.93 3.21 -2.81
N ALA A 88 4.15 4.16 -3.72
CA ALA A 88 5.49 4.74 -3.88
C ALA A 88 5.95 5.56 -2.67
N SER A 89 5.04 6.07 -1.83
CA SER A 89 5.38 6.92 -0.67
C SER A 89 6.11 6.14 0.44
N ALA A 90 5.81 4.86 0.61
CA ALA A 90 6.44 4.04 1.66
C ALA A 90 7.96 3.89 1.47
N PRO A 91 8.50 3.50 0.30
CA PRO A 91 9.94 3.44 0.07
C PRO A 91 10.65 4.78 0.28
N TYR A 92 10.03 5.90 -0.12
CA TYR A 92 10.61 7.23 0.13
C TYR A 92 10.67 7.55 1.62
N THR A 93 9.63 7.21 2.37
CA THR A 93 9.60 7.41 3.82
C THR A 93 10.72 6.62 4.50
N VAL A 94 10.93 5.37 4.09
CA VAL A 94 12.05 4.55 4.56
C VAL A 94 13.40 5.21 4.26
N LEU A 95 13.57 5.78 3.06
CA LEU A 95 14.82 6.47 2.73
C LEU A 95 15.13 7.65 3.66
N PHE A 96 14.15 8.32 4.27
CA PHE A 96 14.40 9.38 5.25
C PHE A 96 14.76 8.86 6.65
N CYS A 97 14.44 7.60 6.95
CA CYS A 97 14.61 7.00 8.27
C CYS A 97 15.73 5.94 8.30
N ALA A 98 16.24 5.55 7.15
CA ALA A 98 17.23 4.49 6.98
C ALA A 98 18.55 4.77 7.75
N PRO A 99 19.27 3.72 8.19
CA PRO A 99 20.62 3.87 8.70
C PRO A 99 21.61 4.25 7.59
N ASN A 100 21.48 3.66 6.40
CA ASN A 100 22.40 3.82 5.27
C ASN A 100 21.91 4.85 4.24
N ARG A 101 21.37 5.99 4.70
CA ARG A 101 20.74 7.02 3.83
C ARG A 101 21.59 7.42 2.62
N PRO A 102 20.99 7.60 1.42
CA PRO A 102 21.65 8.27 0.30
C PRO A 102 22.26 9.61 0.73
N LEU A 103 23.44 9.96 0.23
CA LEU A 103 24.23 11.10 0.72
C LEU A 103 23.44 12.42 0.81
N ALA A 104 22.63 12.74 -0.20
CA ALA A 104 21.81 13.96 -0.19
C ALA A 104 20.76 13.97 0.92
N ILE A 105 20.09 12.83 1.16
CA ILE A 105 19.16 12.67 2.29
C ILE A 105 19.93 12.75 3.59
N LYS A 106 21.05 12.01 3.71
CA LYS A 106 21.89 11.99 4.90
C LYS A 106 22.31 13.39 5.31
N LEU A 107 22.78 14.22 4.37
CA LEU A 107 23.20 15.59 4.64
C LEU A 107 22.05 16.43 5.23
N VAL A 108 20.89 16.45 4.56
CA VAL A 108 19.74 17.24 5.01
C VAL A 108 19.22 16.74 6.36
N THR A 109 19.12 15.42 6.53
CA THR A 109 18.58 14.81 7.76
C THR A 109 19.57 14.91 8.93
N ASP A 110 20.88 14.82 8.71
CA ASP A 110 21.89 15.02 9.77
C ASP A 110 21.95 16.50 10.22
N VAL A 111 21.80 17.46 9.29
CA VAL A 111 21.66 18.89 9.63
C VAL A 111 20.36 19.13 10.40
N ALA A 112 19.24 18.60 9.90
CA ALA A 112 17.94 18.69 10.53
C ALA A 112 17.92 18.07 11.94
N ASN A 113 18.65 16.98 12.16
CA ASN A 113 18.75 16.33 13.46
C ASN A 113 19.58 17.17 14.46
N ARG A 114 20.58 17.92 13.98
CA ARG A 114 21.41 18.77 14.85
C ARG A 114 20.78 20.12 15.17
N LEU A 115 20.04 20.69 14.22
CA LEU A 115 19.46 22.03 14.33
C LEU A 115 17.96 21.93 14.60
N ALA A 116 17.48 22.58 15.65
CA ALA A 116 16.06 22.67 15.99
C ALA A 116 15.30 23.62 15.04
N LEU A 117 15.29 23.28 13.75
CA LEU A 117 14.63 24.08 12.70
C LEU A 117 13.11 23.88 12.74
N PRO A 118 12.32 24.93 12.44
CA PRO A 118 10.87 24.80 12.23
C PRO A 118 10.52 23.80 11.11
N PHE A 119 9.38 23.12 11.25
CA PHE A 119 8.90 22.11 10.30
C PHE A 119 8.83 22.59 8.85
N PRO A 120 8.40 23.83 8.53
CA PRO A 120 8.42 24.29 7.14
C PRO A 120 9.82 24.24 6.52
N ILE A 121 10.85 24.64 7.27
CA ILE A 121 12.25 24.63 6.79
C ILE A 121 12.72 23.20 6.56
N LEU A 122 12.41 22.28 7.50
CA LEU A 122 12.70 20.86 7.35
C LEU A 122 11.99 20.25 6.13
N GLY A 123 10.73 20.64 5.91
CA GLY A 123 9.93 20.23 4.75
C GLY A 123 10.53 20.70 3.43
N TYR A 124 10.93 21.97 3.32
CA TYR A 124 11.60 22.50 2.12
C TYR A 124 12.96 21.86 1.89
N GLY A 125 13.75 21.64 2.94
CA GLY A 125 15.03 20.93 2.85
C GLY A 125 14.85 19.50 2.34
N SER A 126 13.85 18.78 2.86
CA SER A 126 13.51 17.42 2.42
C SER A 126 13.05 17.40 0.97
N ARG A 127 12.23 18.37 0.56
CA ARG A 127 11.82 18.55 -0.84
C ARG A 127 13.01 18.80 -1.76
N ALA A 128 13.91 19.71 -1.39
CA ALA A 128 15.11 19.99 -2.16
C ALA A 128 15.99 18.74 -2.31
N ALA A 129 16.18 17.97 -1.23
CA ALA A 129 16.89 16.70 -1.30
C ALA A 129 16.22 15.72 -2.27
N MET A 130 14.89 15.60 -2.25
CA MET A 130 14.14 14.76 -3.19
C MET A 130 14.30 15.21 -4.64
N GLU A 131 14.25 16.51 -4.91
CA GLU A 131 14.42 17.06 -6.26
C GLU A 131 15.85 16.84 -6.78
N VAL A 132 16.86 16.97 -5.92
CA VAL A 132 18.26 16.65 -6.24
C VAL A 132 18.40 15.16 -6.51
N LEU A 133 17.97 14.29 -5.58
CA LEU A 133 18.03 12.85 -5.76
C LEU A 133 17.40 12.42 -7.08
N GLY A 134 16.16 12.82 -7.34
CA GLY A 134 15.47 12.47 -8.57
C GLY A 134 16.26 12.83 -9.83
N ARG A 135 17.08 13.89 -9.81
CA ARG A 135 17.83 14.35 -10.99
C ARG A 135 19.21 13.71 -11.12
N VAL A 136 19.93 13.49 -10.02
CA VAL A 136 21.37 13.15 -10.07
C VAL A 136 21.74 11.80 -9.46
N ALA A 137 20.84 11.14 -8.73
CA ALA A 137 21.11 9.86 -8.08
C ALA A 137 19.89 8.93 -8.16
N LEU A 138 20.06 7.67 -7.75
CA LEU A 138 18.95 6.73 -7.56
C LEU A 138 18.01 6.53 -8.77
N SER A 139 18.47 6.81 -9.99
CA SER A 139 17.59 6.77 -11.17
C SER A 139 16.98 5.38 -11.40
N SER A 140 17.74 4.34 -11.08
CA SER A 140 17.33 2.94 -11.07
C SER A 140 16.23 2.68 -10.04
N GLU A 141 16.43 3.15 -8.81
CA GLU A 141 15.54 2.95 -7.68
C GLU A 141 14.25 3.72 -7.87
N HIS A 142 14.31 5.00 -8.27
CA HIS A 142 13.13 5.81 -8.59
C HIS A 142 12.28 5.18 -9.69
N ARG A 143 12.93 4.64 -10.73
CA ARG A 143 12.25 3.90 -11.80
C ARG A 143 11.56 2.64 -11.24
N ARG A 144 12.25 1.87 -10.41
CA ARG A 144 11.70 0.62 -9.86
C ARG A 144 10.57 0.86 -8.88
N ILE A 145 10.73 1.82 -7.95
CA ILE A 145 9.67 2.19 -7.00
C ILE A 145 8.37 2.48 -7.74
N ILE A 146 8.39 3.32 -8.78
CA ILE A 146 7.15 3.68 -9.46
C ILE A 146 6.58 2.55 -10.32
N LEU A 147 7.44 1.72 -10.94
CA LEU A 147 7.00 0.56 -11.72
C LEU A 147 6.36 -0.50 -10.83
N VAL A 148 6.94 -0.78 -9.66
CA VAL A 148 6.37 -1.68 -8.66
C VAL A 148 5.04 -1.15 -8.14
N ALA A 149 5.00 0.13 -7.77
CA ALA A 149 3.79 0.77 -7.26
C ALA A 149 2.63 0.70 -8.28
N ALA A 150 2.91 0.95 -9.57
CA ALA A 150 1.94 0.80 -10.64
C ALA A 150 1.58 -0.67 -10.91
N PHE A 151 2.54 -1.59 -10.84
CA PHE A 151 2.32 -3.02 -11.00
C PHE A 151 1.34 -3.55 -9.94
N ILE A 152 1.56 -3.23 -8.66
CA ILE A 152 0.69 -3.67 -7.55
C ILE A 152 -0.75 -3.21 -7.82
N ALA A 153 -0.96 -1.92 -8.08
CA ALA A 153 -2.30 -1.39 -8.36
C ALA A 153 -2.94 -1.99 -9.62
N THR A 154 -2.15 -2.34 -10.64
CA THR A 154 -2.68 -2.90 -11.90
C THR A 154 -3.03 -4.39 -11.76
N ILE A 155 -2.19 -5.20 -11.12
CA ILE A 155 -2.46 -6.64 -10.97
C ILE A 155 -3.65 -6.90 -10.05
N ASP A 156 -3.76 -6.12 -8.98
CA ASP A 156 -4.88 -6.10 -8.05
C ASP A 156 -6.20 -5.82 -8.81
N HIS A 157 -6.26 -4.68 -9.52
CA HIS A 157 -7.44 -4.33 -10.30
C HIS A 157 -7.77 -5.35 -11.41
N ALA A 158 -6.75 -5.89 -12.08
CA ALA A 158 -6.96 -6.90 -13.11
C ALA A 158 -7.63 -8.16 -12.51
N LEU A 159 -7.16 -8.62 -11.36
CA LEU A 159 -7.67 -9.81 -10.67
C LEU A 159 -9.11 -9.60 -10.14
N ASP A 160 -9.35 -8.45 -9.52
CA ASP A 160 -10.59 -8.18 -8.78
C ASP A 160 -11.73 -7.72 -9.69
N HIS A 161 -11.44 -6.93 -10.72
CA HIS A 161 -12.46 -6.22 -11.48
C HIS A 161 -12.48 -6.55 -12.98
N CYS A 162 -11.38 -7.02 -13.57
CA CYS A 162 -11.29 -7.21 -15.02
C CYS A 162 -11.45 -8.66 -15.45
N MET A 163 -10.87 -9.59 -14.68
CA MET A 163 -10.94 -11.01 -14.98
C MET A 163 -12.32 -11.56 -14.61
N THR A 164 -13.02 -12.14 -15.59
CA THR A 164 -14.32 -12.80 -15.39
C THR A 164 -14.19 -14.33 -15.31
N ASP A 165 -12.98 -14.86 -15.53
CA ASP A 165 -12.69 -16.29 -15.47
C ASP A 165 -12.99 -16.88 -14.06
N PRO A 166 -13.19 -18.20 -13.95
CA PRO A 166 -13.21 -18.88 -12.65
C PRO A 166 -11.90 -18.68 -11.87
N PRO A 167 -11.91 -18.66 -10.52
CA PRO A 167 -10.73 -18.34 -9.71
C PRO A 167 -9.46 -19.13 -10.06
N ALA A 168 -9.58 -20.45 -10.23
CA ALA A 168 -8.44 -21.30 -10.59
C ALA A 168 -7.80 -20.91 -11.93
N GLU A 169 -8.62 -20.50 -12.90
CA GLU A 169 -8.15 -20.02 -14.21
C GLU A 169 -7.49 -18.65 -14.10
N ARG A 170 -8.01 -17.75 -13.25
CA ARG A 170 -7.35 -16.47 -12.96
C ARG A 170 -5.95 -16.69 -12.40
N GLY A 171 -5.82 -17.54 -11.39
CA GLY A 171 -4.53 -17.88 -10.79
C GLY A 171 -3.55 -18.51 -11.78
N ARG A 172 -4.02 -19.41 -12.65
CA ARG A 172 -3.22 -20.01 -13.71
C ARG A 172 -2.68 -18.96 -14.68
N LYS A 173 -3.54 -18.06 -15.18
CA LYS A 173 -3.15 -16.98 -16.10
C LYS A 173 -2.14 -16.03 -15.46
N LEU A 174 -2.38 -15.59 -14.22
CA LEU A 174 -1.47 -14.68 -13.51
C LEU A 174 -0.11 -15.33 -13.22
N ARG A 175 -0.06 -16.57 -12.75
CA ARG A 175 1.21 -17.31 -12.60
C ARG A 175 1.95 -17.43 -13.93
N GLY A 176 1.25 -17.82 -14.99
CA GLY A 176 1.81 -17.90 -16.33
C GLY A 176 2.35 -16.55 -16.83
N LEU A 177 1.67 -15.45 -16.52
CA LEU A 177 2.09 -14.10 -16.87
C LEU A 177 3.39 -13.73 -16.13
N LEU A 178 3.50 -14.08 -14.84
CA LEU A 178 4.70 -13.85 -14.04
C LEU A 178 5.89 -14.67 -14.54
N ASP A 179 5.63 -15.91 -14.97
CA ASP A 179 6.62 -16.85 -15.49
C ASP A 179 6.96 -16.63 -16.96
N GLY A 180 6.22 -15.77 -17.67
CA GLY A 180 6.39 -15.55 -19.11
C GLY A 180 5.96 -16.73 -19.97
N THR A 181 5.11 -17.62 -19.44
CA THR A 181 4.58 -18.80 -20.13
C THR A 181 3.15 -18.58 -20.65
N PHE A 182 2.55 -17.43 -20.35
CA PHE A 182 1.23 -17.02 -20.82
C PHE A 182 1.34 -15.71 -21.60
N GLU A 183 0.78 -15.70 -22.81
CA GLU A 183 0.63 -14.49 -23.61
C GLU A 183 -0.68 -13.78 -23.20
N PRO A 184 -0.62 -12.54 -22.69
CA PRO A 184 -1.80 -11.84 -22.21
C PRO A 184 -2.77 -11.49 -23.35
N ASP A 185 -4.03 -11.86 -23.16
CA ASP A 185 -5.12 -11.71 -24.14
C ASP A 185 -5.93 -10.42 -23.94
N THR A 186 -6.00 -9.86 -22.72
CA THR A 186 -6.70 -8.61 -22.42
C THR A 186 -5.75 -7.40 -22.23
N PRO A 187 -6.20 -6.15 -22.43
CA PRO A 187 -5.38 -4.95 -22.19
C PRO A 187 -4.78 -4.85 -20.79
N GLU A 188 -5.53 -5.27 -19.78
CA GLU A 188 -5.15 -5.20 -18.36
C GLU A 188 -4.02 -6.16 -18.05
N LEU A 189 -4.13 -7.40 -18.55
CA LEU A 189 -3.06 -8.40 -18.43
C LEU A 189 -1.83 -8.02 -19.28
N LYS A 190 -2.02 -7.36 -20.44
CA LYS A 190 -0.92 -6.82 -21.26
C LYS A 190 -0.15 -5.75 -20.50
N LEU A 191 -0.85 -4.81 -19.85
CA LEU A 191 -0.21 -3.78 -19.02
C LEU A 191 0.52 -4.40 -17.82
N THR A 192 -0.11 -5.33 -17.11
CA THR A 192 0.50 -6.06 -15.98
C THR A 192 1.77 -6.79 -16.41
N GLY A 193 1.74 -7.50 -17.53
CA GLY A 193 2.92 -8.18 -18.10
C GLY A 193 4.02 -7.20 -18.51
N ALA A 194 3.67 -6.08 -19.13
CA ALA A 194 4.62 -5.04 -19.52
C ALA A 194 5.29 -4.37 -18.31
N LEU A 195 4.54 -4.10 -17.23
CA LEU A 195 5.06 -3.57 -15.98
C LEU A 195 6.02 -4.58 -15.32
N ARG A 196 5.65 -5.87 -15.27
CA ARG A 196 6.53 -6.95 -14.77
C ARG A 196 7.85 -7.01 -15.53
N LEU A 197 7.80 -6.99 -16.86
CA LEU A 197 8.99 -6.95 -17.72
C LEU A 197 9.82 -5.69 -17.47
N ALA A 198 9.18 -4.53 -17.34
CA ALA A 198 9.85 -3.28 -17.07
C ALA A 198 10.56 -3.27 -15.70
N MET A 199 9.96 -3.88 -14.67
CA MET A 199 10.57 -4.04 -13.34
C MET A 199 11.85 -4.90 -13.40
N ALA A 200 11.82 -6.00 -14.14
CA ALA A 200 12.96 -6.90 -14.32
C ALA A 200 14.06 -6.33 -15.26
N HIS A 201 13.74 -5.31 -16.05
CA HIS A 201 14.69 -4.76 -17.02
C HIS A 201 15.92 -4.13 -16.35
N ARG A 202 17.11 -4.60 -16.75
CA ARG A 202 18.43 -4.13 -16.27
C ARG A 202 18.57 -4.20 -14.74
N LEU A 203 18.10 -5.28 -14.11
CA LEU A 203 18.46 -5.59 -12.73
C LEU A 203 19.99 -5.70 -12.61
N ALA A 204 20.56 -5.02 -11.61
CA ALA A 204 21.94 -5.30 -11.24
C ALA A 204 22.01 -6.67 -10.56
N SER A 205 23.18 -7.32 -10.56
CA SER A 205 23.35 -8.66 -9.99
C SER A 205 22.90 -8.76 -8.53
N TRP A 206 23.13 -7.71 -7.73
CA TRP A 206 22.73 -7.64 -6.32
C TRP A 206 21.22 -7.44 -6.11
N GLU A 207 20.46 -7.12 -7.16
CA GLU A 207 19.01 -6.92 -7.11
C GLU A 207 18.24 -8.16 -7.54
N GLN A 208 18.92 -9.12 -8.16
CA GLN A 208 18.31 -10.32 -8.70
C GLN A 208 17.64 -11.16 -7.61
N ALA A 209 18.37 -11.49 -6.54
CA ALA A 209 17.83 -12.30 -5.46
C ALA A 209 16.68 -11.62 -4.69
N PRO A 210 16.75 -10.32 -4.31
CA PRO A 210 15.61 -9.61 -3.75
C PRO A 210 14.39 -9.58 -4.68
N PHE A 211 14.61 -9.37 -5.98
CA PHE A 211 13.53 -9.37 -6.97
C PHE A 211 12.87 -10.75 -7.10
N GLU A 212 13.64 -11.83 -7.18
CA GLU A 212 13.14 -13.21 -7.23
C GLU A 212 12.37 -13.59 -5.96
N GLY A 213 12.85 -13.13 -4.79
CA GLY A 213 12.14 -13.26 -3.52
C GLY A 213 10.77 -12.59 -3.56
N ALA A 214 10.72 -11.33 -4.02
CA ALA A 214 9.46 -10.60 -4.18
C ALA A 214 8.50 -11.28 -5.17
N MET A 215 9.00 -11.79 -6.30
CA MET A 215 8.19 -12.54 -7.27
C MET A 215 7.66 -13.86 -6.71
N THR A 216 8.41 -14.51 -5.82
CA THR A 216 7.94 -15.72 -5.11
C THR A 216 6.78 -15.39 -4.17
N LYS A 217 6.89 -14.30 -3.41
CA LYS A 217 5.80 -13.83 -2.54
C LYS A 217 4.57 -13.41 -3.32
N LEU A 218 4.74 -12.77 -4.47
CA LEU A 218 3.63 -12.43 -5.35
C LEU A 218 2.87 -13.66 -5.87
N LYS A 219 3.57 -14.77 -6.16
CA LYS A 219 2.91 -16.03 -6.52
C LYS A 219 2.13 -16.63 -5.35
N ALA A 220 2.67 -16.53 -4.14
CA ALA A 220 1.96 -16.95 -2.94
C ALA A 220 0.70 -16.10 -2.71
N TRP A 221 0.76 -14.78 -2.98
CA TRP A 221 -0.44 -13.93 -2.98
C TRP A 221 -1.49 -14.40 -3.98
N ILE A 222 -1.12 -14.70 -5.23
CA ILE A 222 -2.06 -15.25 -6.22
C ILE A 222 -2.75 -16.51 -5.69
N ASP A 223 -2.01 -17.40 -5.02
CA ASP A 223 -2.58 -18.63 -4.44
C ASP A 223 -3.55 -18.35 -3.31
N SER A 224 -3.20 -17.38 -2.45
CA SER A 224 -4.05 -16.90 -1.37
C SER A 224 -5.34 -16.26 -1.88
N GLU A 225 -5.29 -15.46 -2.95
CA GLU A 225 -6.49 -14.87 -3.55
C GLU A 225 -7.40 -15.96 -4.15
N VAL A 226 -6.82 -16.93 -4.87
CA VAL A 226 -7.60 -18.08 -5.39
C VAL A 226 -8.22 -18.88 -4.25
N ALA A 227 -7.49 -19.11 -3.17
CA ALA A 227 -8.00 -19.79 -1.97
C ALA A 227 -9.17 -19.01 -1.35
N GLY A 228 -9.05 -17.69 -1.21
CA GLY A 228 -10.11 -16.80 -0.74
C GLY A 228 -11.36 -16.86 -1.63
N MET A 229 -11.19 -16.73 -2.94
CA MET A 229 -12.30 -16.79 -3.91
C MET A 229 -12.99 -18.15 -3.99
N THR A 230 -12.31 -19.23 -3.61
CA THR A 230 -12.86 -20.61 -3.62
C THR A 230 -13.40 -21.04 -2.26
N GLY A 231 -13.38 -20.16 -1.25
CA GLY A 231 -13.91 -20.44 0.08
C GLY A 231 -13.03 -21.38 0.91
N VAL A 232 -11.75 -21.53 0.55
CA VAL A 232 -10.79 -22.27 1.39
C VAL A 232 -10.60 -21.50 2.69
N VAL A 233 -10.79 -22.19 3.82
CA VAL A 233 -10.60 -21.60 5.15
C VAL A 233 -9.15 -21.16 5.31
N ASP A 234 -8.94 -19.89 5.67
CA ASP A 234 -7.64 -19.39 6.08
C ASP A 234 -7.33 -19.87 7.51
N PRO A 235 -6.26 -20.67 7.72
CA PRO A 235 -5.89 -21.14 9.05
C PRO A 235 -5.47 -20.01 10.01
N THR A 236 -5.16 -18.82 9.50
CA THR A 236 -4.78 -17.66 10.33
C THR A 236 -5.96 -16.82 10.80
N GLY A 237 -7.16 -17.05 10.25
CA GLY A 237 -8.34 -16.20 10.51
C GLY A 237 -8.35 -14.87 9.74
N LEU A 238 -7.28 -14.57 8.99
CA LEU A 238 -7.07 -13.26 8.37
C LEU A 238 -7.51 -13.19 6.89
N GLY A 239 -8.44 -14.04 6.46
CA GLY A 239 -9.03 -13.98 5.12
C GLY A 239 -8.02 -14.06 3.96
N HIS A 240 -6.91 -14.77 4.14
CA HIS A 240 -5.77 -14.90 3.22
C HIS A 240 -5.03 -13.57 2.92
N ARG A 241 -5.31 -12.50 3.67
CA ARG A 241 -4.73 -11.16 3.46
C ARG A 241 -3.21 -11.10 3.66
N VAL A 242 -2.66 -11.96 4.51
CA VAL A 242 -1.22 -11.94 4.89
C VAL A 242 -0.31 -12.03 3.67
N ALA A 243 -0.63 -12.92 2.71
CA ALA A 243 0.22 -13.11 1.54
C ALA A 243 0.25 -11.86 0.64
N GLY A 244 -0.88 -11.14 0.52
CA GLY A 244 -0.96 -9.88 -0.23
C GLY A 244 -0.17 -8.77 0.42
N VAL A 245 -0.27 -8.65 1.75
CA VAL A 245 0.55 -7.71 2.53
C VAL A 245 2.04 -8.04 2.34
N GLU A 246 2.45 -9.31 2.45
CA GLU A 246 3.84 -9.73 2.23
C GLU A 246 4.35 -9.48 0.81
N GLY A 247 3.57 -9.81 -0.21
CA GLY A 247 3.92 -9.56 -1.60
C GLY A 247 4.12 -8.07 -1.88
N THR A 248 3.20 -7.23 -1.38
CA THR A 248 3.24 -5.77 -1.52
C THR A 248 4.50 -5.20 -0.86
N ILE A 249 4.80 -5.59 0.37
CA ILE A 249 5.93 -5.03 1.11
C ILE A 249 7.28 -5.46 0.53
N ASP A 250 7.46 -6.74 0.23
CA ASP A 250 8.74 -7.19 -0.35
C ASP A 250 8.96 -6.59 -1.75
N GLY A 251 7.87 -6.40 -2.52
CA GLY A 251 7.87 -5.65 -3.76
C GLY A 251 8.33 -4.20 -3.58
N LEU A 252 7.76 -3.47 -2.62
CA LEU A 252 8.08 -2.06 -2.40
C LEU A 252 9.45 -1.84 -1.73
N LEU A 253 9.92 -2.81 -0.94
CA LEU A 253 11.18 -2.71 -0.22
C LEU A 253 12.38 -3.01 -1.11
N PHE A 254 12.30 -3.97 -2.06
CA PHE A 254 13.47 -4.40 -2.83
C PHE A 254 14.20 -3.26 -3.56
N PRO A 255 13.54 -2.21 -4.13
CA PRO A 255 14.25 -1.11 -4.78
C PRO A 255 15.12 -0.30 -3.81
N VAL A 256 14.85 -0.37 -2.51
CA VAL A 256 15.56 0.39 -1.47
C VAL A 256 16.22 -0.51 -0.43
N HIS A 257 16.30 -1.83 -0.66
CA HIS A 257 16.76 -2.79 0.35
C HIS A 257 18.19 -2.53 0.85
N ARG A 258 19.07 -1.96 0.02
CA ARG A 258 20.44 -1.62 0.44
C ARG A 258 20.50 -0.49 1.49
N TYR A 259 19.42 0.28 1.59
CA TYR A 259 19.26 1.38 2.53
C TYR A 259 18.46 0.96 3.75
N ALA A 260 17.48 0.09 3.53
CA ALA A 260 16.52 -0.36 4.51
C ALA A 260 17.03 -1.59 5.27
N GLY A 261 16.85 -1.60 6.60
CA GLY A 261 17.07 -2.80 7.42
C GLY A 261 15.76 -3.53 7.70
N GLU A 262 15.84 -4.64 8.44
CA GLU A 262 14.67 -5.43 8.85
C GLU A 262 13.62 -4.60 9.61
N GLY A 263 14.06 -3.59 10.37
CA GLY A 263 13.13 -2.66 11.04
C GLY A 263 12.25 -1.87 10.07
N ALA A 264 12.77 -1.50 8.89
CA ALA A 264 11.98 -0.81 7.87
C ALA A 264 10.98 -1.77 7.21
N ARG A 265 11.41 -3.02 6.96
CA ARG A 265 10.54 -4.08 6.46
C ARG A 265 9.35 -4.30 7.39
N ARG A 266 9.62 -4.54 8.68
CA ARG A 266 8.59 -4.72 9.72
C ARG A 266 7.66 -3.51 9.84
N TRP A 267 8.21 -2.30 9.82
CA TRP A 267 7.37 -1.10 9.86
C TRP A 267 6.46 -0.99 8.63
N MET A 268 6.97 -1.28 7.43
CA MET A 268 6.16 -1.29 6.21
C MET A 268 5.05 -2.36 6.29
N TYR A 269 5.34 -3.53 6.88
CA TYR A 269 4.34 -4.55 7.18
C TYR A 269 3.20 -4.03 8.04
N ASP A 270 3.51 -3.41 9.17
CA ASP A 270 2.51 -2.86 10.08
C ASP A 270 1.64 -1.80 9.38
N VAL A 271 2.26 -0.94 8.55
CA VAL A 271 1.54 0.09 7.78
C VAL A 271 0.64 -0.52 6.70
N SER A 272 1.11 -1.53 5.96
CA SER A 272 0.30 -2.17 4.92
C SER A 272 -0.84 -2.98 5.51
N MET A 273 -0.63 -3.63 6.66
CA MET A 273 -1.71 -4.28 7.40
C MET A 273 -2.73 -3.23 7.88
N PHE A 274 -2.27 -2.09 8.40
CA PHE A 274 -3.18 -1.01 8.79
C PHE A 274 -4.02 -0.49 7.62
N ILE A 275 -3.42 -0.32 6.45
CA ILE A 275 -4.13 0.08 5.23
C ILE A 275 -5.19 -0.97 4.85
N GLN A 276 -4.85 -2.26 4.85
CA GLN A 276 -5.81 -3.34 4.57
C GLN A 276 -6.96 -3.35 5.58
N MET A 277 -6.68 -3.13 6.86
CA MET A 277 -7.72 -3.09 7.87
C MET A 277 -8.64 -1.86 7.71
N MET A 278 -8.11 -0.71 7.29
CA MET A 278 -8.95 0.46 6.97
C MET A 278 -9.86 0.18 5.78
N ASP A 279 -9.33 -0.46 4.74
CA ASP A 279 -10.04 -0.83 3.51
C ASP A 279 -11.22 -1.76 3.83
N ASP A 280 -10.94 -2.93 4.43
CA ASP A 280 -11.97 -3.89 4.87
C ASP A 280 -12.97 -3.26 5.87
N TYR A 281 -12.54 -2.27 6.67
CA TYR A 281 -13.45 -1.56 7.59
C TYR A 281 -14.37 -0.58 6.86
N LEU A 282 -13.87 0.16 5.87
CA LEU A 282 -14.69 1.07 5.07
C LEU A 282 -15.67 0.30 4.18
N ASP A 283 -15.27 -0.86 3.66
CA ASP A 283 -16.03 -1.68 2.72
C ASP A 283 -16.95 -2.73 3.38
N LEU A 284 -17.05 -2.74 4.70
CA LEU A 284 -17.85 -3.72 5.46
C LEU A 284 -19.29 -3.88 4.95
N GLU A 285 -19.96 -2.80 4.54
CA GLU A 285 -21.30 -2.87 3.94
C GLU A 285 -21.30 -3.66 2.63
N THR A 286 -20.41 -3.30 1.71
CA THR A 286 -20.20 -3.98 0.42
C THR A 286 -19.83 -5.44 0.63
N ASP A 287 -18.91 -5.73 1.56
CA ASP A 287 -18.49 -7.10 1.90
C ASP A 287 -19.64 -7.96 2.41
N ILE A 288 -20.54 -7.38 3.22
CA ILE A 288 -21.73 -8.06 3.71
C ILE A 288 -22.70 -8.35 2.56
N GLU A 289 -22.94 -7.36 1.69
CA GLU A 289 -23.84 -7.48 0.53
C GLU A 289 -23.34 -8.53 -0.48
N GLU A 290 -22.03 -8.55 -0.75
CA GLU A 290 -21.40 -9.51 -1.66
C GLU A 290 -21.10 -10.87 -1.01
N GLY A 291 -21.34 -11.00 0.30
CA GLY A 291 -21.11 -12.22 1.04
C GLY A 291 -19.62 -12.57 1.22
N ARG A 292 -18.70 -11.62 1.03
CA ARG A 292 -17.25 -11.79 1.26
C ARG A 292 -16.96 -12.03 2.73
N ASN A 293 -16.08 -12.99 3.04
CA ASN A 293 -15.71 -13.31 4.42
C ASN A 293 -14.40 -12.59 4.79
N THR A 294 -14.51 -11.36 5.30
CA THR A 294 -13.36 -10.57 5.76
C THR A 294 -13.17 -10.64 7.28
N PRO A 295 -11.96 -10.37 7.80
CA PRO A 295 -11.70 -10.36 9.24
C PRO A 295 -12.52 -9.30 10.00
N VAL A 296 -12.91 -8.20 9.34
CA VAL A 296 -13.82 -7.21 9.92
C VAL A 296 -15.21 -7.80 10.10
N ARG A 297 -15.75 -8.48 9.06
CA ARG A 297 -17.07 -9.12 9.11
C ARG A 297 -17.16 -10.22 10.16
N SER A 298 -16.11 -11.02 10.32
CA SER A 298 -16.04 -12.08 11.34
C SER A 298 -15.80 -11.56 12.76
N GLY A 299 -15.47 -10.27 12.91
CA GLY A 299 -15.19 -9.64 14.20
C GLY A 299 -13.76 -9.86 14.71
N GLU A 300 -12.89 -10.53 13.95
CA GLU A 300 -11.46 -10.62 14.28
C GLU A 300 -10.78 -9.24 14.24
N TRP A 301 -11.17 -8.40 13.27
CA TRP A 301 -10.72 -7.01 13.18
C TRP A 301 -11.83 -6.07 13.63
N THR A 302 -11.67 -5.56 14.85
CA THR A 302 -12.50 -4.50 15.42
C THR A 302 -11.84 -3.13 15.24
N PHE A 303 -12.62 -2.06 15.41
CA PHE A 303 -12.08 -0.69 15.46
C PHE A 303 -10.94 -0.54 16.48
N ASP A 304 -11.05 -1.16 17.66
CA ASP A 304 -9.97 -1.17 18.66
C ASP A 304 -8.68 -1.84 18.16
N THR A 305 -8.82 -2.86 17.31
CA THR A 305 -7.67 -3.54 16.71
C THR A 305 -7.02 -2.64 15.66
N ILE A 306 -7.83 -1.95 14.85
CA ILE A 306 -7.36 -0.92 13.90
C ILE A 306 -6.61 0.19 14.64
N ALA A 307 -7.19 0.69 15.75
CA ALA A 307 -6.61 1.75 16.56
C ALA A 307 -5.28 1.35 17.21
N ARG A 308 -5.15 0.12 17.70
CA ARG A 308 -3.87 -0.40 18.20
C ARG A 308 -2.82 -0.46 17.10
N LEU A 309 -3.16 -0.94 15.91
CA LEU A 309 -2.21 -1.03 14.81
C LEU A 309 -1.81 0.35 14.27
N TRP A 310 -2.71 1.33 14.27
CA TRP A 310 -2.39 2.73 14.00
C TRP A 310 -1.35 3.26 14.98
N GLN A 311 -1.58 3.09 16.28
CA GLN A 311 -0.64 3.53 17.32
C GLN A 311 0.72 2.84 17.17
N GLN A 312 0.74 1.54 16.86
CA GLN A 312 1.96 0.79 16.57
C GLN A 312 2.69 1.33 15.34
N SER A 313 1.98 1.63 14.26
CA SER A 313 2.56 2.18 13.03
C SER A 313 3.19 3.56 13.26
N VAL A 314 2.53 4.42 14.04
CA VAL A 314 3.04 5.75 14.43
C VAL A 314 4.25 5.62 15.35
N ALA A 315 4.23 4.73 16.35
CA ALA A 315 5.39 4.47 17.20
C ALA A 315 6.56 3.86 16.41
N GLY A 316 6.23 2.99 15.45
CA GLY A 316 7.18 2.30 14.58
C GLY A 316 7.98 3.25 13.72
N ILE A 317 7.35 4.28 13.12
CA ILE A 317 8.10 5.26 12.32
C ILE A 317 9.06 6.08 13.18
N GLU A 318 8.69 6.41 14.41
CA GLU A 318 9.61 7.09 15.32
C GLU A 318 10.78 6.18 15.72
N ALA A 319 10.50 4.91 16.03
CA ALA A 319 11.52 3.93 16.39
C ALA A 319 12.49 3.67 15.21
N LEU A 320 11.96 3.60 13.99
CA LEU A 320 12.75 3.47 12.78
C LEU A 320 13.68 4.68 12.59
N THR A 321 13.15 5.89 12.76
CA THR A 321 13.92 7.14 12.68
C THR A 321 15.07 7.15 13.69
N ARG A 322 14.81 6.77 14.94
CA ARG A 322 15.85 6.69 16.00
C ARG A 322 16.89 5.63 15.69
N THR A 323 16.48 4.46 15.20
CA THR A 323 17.38 3.37 14.78
C THR A 323 18.28 3.79 13.61
N GLY A 324 17.80 4.68 12.73
CA GLY A 324 18.59 5.32 11.69
C GLY A 324 19.63 6.35 12.18
N GLY A 325 19.75 6.54 13.50
CA GLY A 325 20.67 7.49 14.13
C GLY A 325 20.13 8.92 14.26
N LEU A 326 18.84 9.13 13.98
CA LEU A 326 18.18 10.43 14.04
C LEU A 326 17.36 10.53 15.33
N THR A 327 18.01 10.94 16.42
CA THR A 327 17.47 10.85 17.79
C THR A 327 16.90 12.17 18.33
N ALA A 328 17.08 13.29 17.62
CA ALA A 328 16.65 14.58 18.12
C ALA A 328 15.11 14.69 18.16
N PRO A 329 14.50 15.10 19.29
CA PRO A 329 13.04 15.06 19.46
C PRO A 329 12.26 15.83 18.39
N HIS A 330 12.76 17.00 17.96
CA HIS A 330 12.09 17.81 16.95
C HIS A 330 12.08 17.15 15.57
N TYR A 331 13.16 16.47 15.19
CA TYR A 331 13.25 15.78 13.91
C TYR A 331 12.41 14.50 13.89
N VAL A 332 12.45 13.71 14.98
CA VAL A 332 11.57 12.53 15.11
C VAL A 332 10.09 12.94 15.02
N ARG A 333 9.72 14.04 15.69
CA ARG A 333 8.35 14.59 15.59
C ARG A 333 8.02 15.04 14.17
N PHE A 334 8.96 15.67 13.44
CA PHE A 334 8.76 16.06 12.04
C PHE A 334 8.44 14.85 11.15
N VAL A 335 9.22 13.77 11.25
CA VAL A 335 8.98 12.54 10.47
C VAL A 335 7.64 11.89 10.84
N ARG A 336 7.33 11.80 12.14
CA ARG A 336 6.04 11.31 12.63
C ARG A 336 4.88 12.09 12.00
N GLN A 337 4.94 13.42 12.02
CA GLN A 337 3.88 14.27 11.46
C GLN A 337 3.78 14.13 9.93
N ALA A 338 4.90 13.98 9.23
CA ALA A 338 4.88 13.72 7.78
C ALA A 338 4.21 12.37 7.45
N PHE A 339 4.49 11.32 8.23
CA PHE A 339 3.81 10.02 8.09
C PHE A 339 2.30 10.15 8.36
N VAL A 340 1.92 10.78 9.47
CA VAL A 340 0.50 10.99 9.81
C VAL A 340 -0.22 11.77 8.71
N LEU A 341 0.38 12.84 8.19
CA LEU A 341 -0.17 13.60 7.07
C LEU A 341 -0.40 12.72 5.82
N MET A 342 0.59 11.91 5.43
CA MET A 342 0.44 11.02 4.28
C MET A 342 -0.68 9.99 4.48
N MET A 343 -0.80 9.43 5.68
CA MET A 343 -1.84 8.46 5.99
C MET A 343 -3.24 9.09 6.02
N CYS A 344 -3.40 10.29 6.56
CA CYS A 344 -4.67 11.03 6.45
C CYS A 344 -5.03 11.28 4.99
N GLU A 345 -4.06 11.62 4.14
CA GLU A 345 -4.31 11.83 2.70
C GLU A 345 -4.66 10.52 1.97
N VAL A 346 -4.16 9.37 2.42
CA VAL A 346 -4.59 8.05 1.95
C VAL A 346 -6.04 7.78 2.35
N LEU A 347 -6.40 7.99 3.62
CA LEU A 347 -7.78 7.83 4.10
C LEU A 347 -8.76 8.70 3.30
N GLU A 348 -8.42 9.96 3.02
CA GLU A 348 -9.27 10.82 2.19
C GLU A 348 -9.38 10.32 0.73
N GLY A 349 -8.33 9.68 0.21
CA GLY A 349 -8.36 9.00 -1.09
C GLY A 349 -9.37 7.85 -1.13
N MET A 350 -9.34 6.97 -0.12
CA MET A 350 -10.32 5.88 0.08
C MET A 350 -11.73 6.44 0.29
N ALA A 351 -11.89 7.41 1.18
CA ALA A 351 -13.17 8.04 1.48
C ALA A 351 -13.91 8.56 0.24
N SER A 352 -13.16 9.10 -0.73
CA SER A 352 -13.69 9.66 -1.98
C SER A 352 -14.08 8.61 -3.05
N GLY A 353 -13.86 7.32 -2.81
CA GLY A 353 -14.09 6.25 -3.79
C GLY A 353 -13.08 6.28 -4.95
N ILE A 354 -11.98 7.02 -4.80
CA ILE A 354 -10.87 7.05 -5.78
C ILE A 354 -9.91 5.89 -5.51
N ALA A 355 -9.93 5.30 -4.31
CA ALA A 355 -9.17 4.09 -3.97
C ALA A 355 -10.04 2.83 -3.81
N ASP A 356 -11.38 2.96 -3.82
CA ASP A 356 -12.35 1.84 -3.75
C ASP A 356 -12.60 1.23 -5.14
#